data_AF-A0A7W9N0P0-F1
#
_entry.id   AF-A0A7W9N0P0-F1
#
_cell.length_a   1.000
_cell.length_b   1.000
_cell.length_c   1.000
_cell.angle_alpha   90.00
_cell.angle_beta   90.00
_cell.angle_gamma   90.00
#
_symmetry.space_group_name_H-M   'P 1'
#
loop_
_entity.id
_entity.type
_entity.pdbx_description
1 polymer ?
#
loop_
_entity_poly.entity_id
_entity_poly.type
_entity_poly.pdbx_seq_one_letter_code
_entity_poly.pdbx_strand_id
1 'polypeptide(L)'
;MAVPMLTGLERALAATGLPVRTVPGWRTRSGFSAGYREIVGTVLHTTESDDEEFASRAGRPADLGSLAALDGGEDAPTLRHAADADGTRGAHTYAVLIGRREALYLIAAGPGWQAGHGAWPRRTLGRNPGVPDDMANLHTIGVALDANEHGHPPTQFQLDALVRVLVALDEEWGERLAVIMHGEWQPPGARHGEGRTDPTGIPGGWEALRAARDRGAWTPASPDGGPQTGAGQNPSSSRMRSKSSSMTWSRSLFSRRR
;
A
#
# COMPACT_ATOMS: atom_id res chain seq x y z
N MET A 1 1.62 -16.47 -21.95
CA MET A 1 1.00 -17.72 -21.41
C MET A 1 0.10 -17.31 -20.26
N ALA A 2 -1.12 -17.84 -20.15
CA ALA A 2 -1.99 -17.59 -19.01
C ALA A 2 -1.28 -18.06 -17.72
N VAL A 3 -1.27 -17.23 -16.68
CA VAL A 3 -0.68 -17.56 -15.37
C VAL A 3 -1.82 -17.98 -14.45
N PRO A 4 -2.21 -19.27 -14.36
CA PRO A 4 -3.36 -19.67 -13.55
C PRO A 4 -3.17 -19.37 -12.07
N MET A 5 -1.92 -19.40 -11.58
CA MET A 5 -1.56 -19.13 -10.20
C MET A 5 -0.27 -18.29 -10.14
N LEU A 6 -0.27 -17.24 -9.32
CA LEU A 6 0.84 -16.31 -9.08
C LEU A 6 1.90 -16.92 -8.14
N THR A 7 2.49 -18.03 -8.55
CA THR A 7 3.52 -18.71 -7.74
C THR A 7 4.80 -17.88 -7.55
N GLY A 8 5.02 -16.87 -8.40
CA GLY A 8 6.09 -15.87 -8.28
C GLY A 8 5.84 -14.79 -7.21
N LEU A 9 4.65 -14.73 -6.60
CA LEU A 9 4.26 -13.60 -5.74
C LEU A 9 5.10 -13.51 -4.48
N GLU A 10 5.48 -14.63 -3.88
CA GLU A 10 6.43 -14.65 -2.75
C GLU A 10 7.78 -14.03 -3.10
N ARG A 11 8.30 -14.29 -4.31
CA ARG A 11 9.56 -13.71 -4.78
C ARG A 11 9.42 -12.20 -5.04
N ALA A 12 8.34 -11.78 -5.68
CA ALA A 12 8.06 -10.36 -5.89
C ALA A 12 7.97 -9.61 -4.54
N LEU A 13 7.22 -10.16 -3.57
CA LEU A 13 7.12 -9.54 -2.25
C LEU A 13 8.46 -9.54 -1.51
N ALA A 14 9.26 -10.59 -1.62
CA ALA A 14 10.60 -10.62 -1.03
C ALA A 14 11.53 -9.54 -1.61
N ALA A 15 11.39 -9.20 -2.89
CA ALA A 15 12.19 -8.15 -3.55
C ALA A 15 11.93 -6.75 -2.98
N THR A 16 10.81 -6.53 -2.28
CA THR A 16 10.51 -5.26 -1.59
C THR A 16 11.45 -4.96 -0.41
N GLY A 17 12.18 -5.98 0.08
CA GLY A 17 12.99 -5.91 1.28
C GLY A 17 12.19 -5.82 2.59
N LEU A 18 10.87 -6.02 2.53
CA LEU A 18 9.99 -6.01 3.69
C LEU A 18 9.78 -7.44 4.22
N PRO A 19 9.50 -7.61 5.54
CA PRO A 19 9.06 -8.88 6.08
C PRO A 19 7.81 -9.39 5.35
N VAL A 20 7.87 -10.62 4.85
CA VAL A 20 6.72 -11.30 4.22
C VAL A 20 6.27 -12.44 5.13
N ARG A 21 4.98 -12.42 5.48
CA ARG A 21 4.29 -13.45 6.25
C ARG A 21 3.32 -14.18 5.34
N THR A 22 3.39 -15.50 5.27
CA THR A 22 2.55 -16.28 4.37
C THR A 22 1.39 -16.93 5.11
N VAL A 23 0.18 -16.81 4.58
CA VAL A 23 -0.98 -17.56 5.07
C VAL A 23 -0.81 -19.05 4.75
N PRO A 24 -1.15 -19.97 5.67
CA PRO A 24 -1.10 -21.40 5.38
C PRO A 24 -1.86 -21.78 4.10
N GLY A 25 -1.19 -22.56 3.23
CA GLY A 25 -1.78 -23.01 1.96
C GLY A 25 -1.92 -21.93 0.88
N TRP A 26 -1.30 -20.76 1.02
CA TRP A 26 -1.42 -19.65 0.05
C TRP A 26 -1.17 -20.08 -1.41
N ARG A 27 -0.20 -20.98 -1.66
CA ARG A 27 0.19 -21.43 -3.01
C ARG A 27 -0.95 -22.08 -3.78
N THR A 28 -1.90 -22.70 -3.09
CA THR A 28 -3.03 -23.41 -3.68
C THR A 28 -4.36 -22.71 -3.43
N ARG A 29 -4.36 -21.59 -2.68
CA ARG A 29 -5.58 -20.86 -2.34
C ARG A 29 -6.12 -20.12 -3.57
N SER A 30 -7.38 -20.33 -3.89
CA SER A 30 -8.10 -19.59 -4.93
C SER A 30 -9.60 -19.57 -4.68
N GLY A 31 -10.24 -18.43 -4.95
CA GLY A 31 -11.70 -18.30 -5.04
C GLY A 31 -12.29 -18.79 -6.36
N PHE A 32 -11.45 -19.20 -7.33
CA PHE A 32 -11.88 -19.69 -8.63
C PHE A 32 -11.05 -20.90 -9.08
N SER A 33 -11.70 -22.03 -9.32
CA SER A 33 -11.04 -23.28 -9.72
C SER A 33 -10.19 -23.18 -10.99
N ALA A 34 -10.53 -22.26 -11.89
CA ALA A 34 -9.80 -22.05 -13.14
C ALA A 34 -8.51 -21.22 -12.98
N GLY A 35 -8.29 -20.58 -11.83
CA GLY A 35 -7.18 -19.64 -11.65
C GLY A 35 -7.37 -18.34 -12.43
N TYR A 36 -6.32 -17.53 -12.53
CA TYR A 36 -6.31 -16.31 -13.35
C TYR A 36 -6.31 -16.67 -14.84
N ARG A 37 -6.91 -15.79 -15.65
CA ARG A 37 -6.88 -15.89 -17.11
C ARG A 37 -5.67 -15.19 -17.69
N GLU A 38 -5.39 -14.00 -17.18
CA GLU A 38 -4.28 -13.13 -17.54
C GLU A 38 -3.99 -12.20 -16.36
N ILE A 39 -2.84 -11.54 -16.34
CA ILE A 39 -2.58 -10.47 -15.38
C ILE A 39 -2.23 -9.22 -16.19
N VAL A 40 -3.12 -8.23 -16.14
CA VAL A 40 -2.95 -6.95 -16.84
C VAL A 40 -2.90 -5.76 -15.88
N GLY A 41 -3.09 -6.01 -14.59
CA GLY A 41 -3.17 -4.95 -13.60
C GLY A 41 -3.25 -5.44 -12.16
N THR A 42 -3.32 -4.45 -11.28
CA THR A 42 -3.59 -4.58 -9.86
C THR A 42 -4.83 -3.75 -9.54
N VAL A 43 -5.77 -4.32 -8.78
CA VAL A 43 -6.84 -3.54 -8.15
C VAL A 43 -6.44 -3.26 -6.71
N LEU A 44 -6.48 -1.99 -6.34
CA LEU A 44 -6.12 -1.49 -5.03
C LEU A 44 -7.33 -1.32 -4.14
N HIS A 45 -7.14 -1.69 -2.88
CA HIS A 45 -8.16 -1.69 -1.85
C HIS A 45 -7.60 -1.09 -0.57
N THR A 46 -8.49 -0.52 0.22
CA THR A 46 -8.43 -0.54 1.68
C THR A 46 -9.41 -1.63 2.13
N THR A 47 -9.17 -2.26 3.27
CA THR A 47 -10.05 -3.38 3.70
C THR A 47 -11.44 -2.91 4.10
N GLU A 48 -11.62 -1.62 4.41
CA GLU A 48 -12.90 -0.99 4.76
C GLU A 48 -13.69 -1.75 5.82
N SER A 49 -12.97 -2.43 6.72
CA SER A 49 -13.57 -3.06 7.89
C SER A 49 -13.89 -2.02 8.95
N ASP A 50 -14.87 -2.32 9.80
CA ASP A 50 -15.30 -1.44 10.88
C ASP A 50 -14.16 -1.18 11.88
N ASP A 51 -14.15 0.01 12.50
CA ASP A 51 -13.17 0.41 13.53
C ASP A 51 -13.08 -0.60 14.68
N GLU A 52 -14.18 -1.31 14.99
CA GLU A 52 -14.22 -2.34 16.02
C GLU A 52 -13.29 -3.53 15.73
N GLU A 53 -13.12 -3.92 14.46
CA GLU A 53 -12.18 -5.00 14.10
C GLU A 53 -10.76 -4.57 14.46
N PHE A 54 -10.37 -3.34 14.11
CA PHE A 54 -9.05 -2.79 14.45
C PHE A 54 -8.83 -2.68 15.96
N ALA A 55 -9.83 -2.16 16.70
CA ALA A 55 -9.74 -2.00 18.14
C ALA A 55 -9.60 -3.34 18.88
N SER A 56 -10.30 -4.38 18.42
CA SER A 56 -10.29 -5.71 19.05
C SER A 56 -8.91 -6.40 19.03
N ARG A 57 -8.02 -5.97 18.12
CA ARG A 57 -6.71 -6.58 17.84
C ARG A 57 -5.53 -5.79 18.38
N ALA A 58 -5.77 -4.61 18.98
CA ALA A 58 -4.71 -3.77 19.52
C ALA A 58 -3.82 -4.53 20.52
N GLY A 59 -2.50 -4.42 20.36
CA GLY A 59 -1.48 -5.07 21.20
C GLY A 59 -1.33 -6.58 21.02
N ARG A 60 -2.09 -7.23 20.11
CA ARG A 60 -1.97 -8.67 19.89
C ARG A 60 -0.84 -8.98 18.89
N PRO A 61 -0.01 -10.01 19.14
CA PRO A 61 0.93 -10.49 18.14
C PRO A 61 0.19 -11.17 16.98
N ALA A 62 0.79 -11.15 15.79
CA ALA A 62 0.30 -11.93 14.67
C ALA A 62 0.67 -13.42 14.84
N ASP A 63 -0.31 -14.32 14.71
CA ASP A 63 -0.10 -15.77 14.62
C ASP A 63 -0.70 -16.29 13.31
N LEU A 64 0.08 -17.04 12.54
CA LEU A 64 -0.34 -17.64 11.27
C LEU A 64 -0.15 -19.16 11.25
N GLY A 65 -0.08 -19.80 12.42
CA GLY A 65 0.18 -21.24 12.54
C GLY A 65 -0.89 -22.15 11.93
N SER A 66 -2.10 -21.65 11.69
CA SER A 66 -3.17 -22.36 10.98
C SER A 66 -4.23 -21.41 10.43
N LEU A 67 -5.11 -21.91 9.55
CA LEU A 67 -6.26 -21.12 9.07
C LEU A 67 -7.25 -20.76 10.17
N ALA A 68 -7.45 -21.68 11.12
CA ALA A 68 -8.29 -21.41 12.28
C ALA A 68 -7.71 -20.30 13.16
N ALA A 69 -6.39 -20.13 13.12
CA ALA A 69 -5.61 -19.19 13.91
C ALA A 69 -5.22 -17.92 13.15
N LEU A 70 -5.91 -17.55 12.06
CA LEU A 70 -5.68 -16.27 11.38
C LEU A 70 -6.10 -15.09 12.29
N ASP A 71 -5.23 -14.77 13.24
CA ASP A 71 -5.25 -13.56 14.06
C ASP A 71 -4.08 -12.72 13.57
N GLY A 72 -4.38 -11.74 12.70
CA GLY A 72 -3.35 -10.86 12.15
C GLY A 72 -2.83 -9.83 13.16
N GLY A 73 -3.33 -9.88 14.41
CA GLY A 73 -2.84 -9.07 15.51
C GLY A 73 -2.97 -7.57 15.25
N GLU A 74 -2.16 -6.78 15.95
CA GLU A 74 -2.17 -5.32 15.82
C GLU A 74 -1.63 -4.84 14.46
N ASP A 75 -0.76 -5.63 13.82
CA ASP A 75 -0.19 -5.28 12.52
C ASP A 75 -1.18 -5.52 11.37
N ALA A 76 -1.95 -6.62 11.38
CA ALA A 76 -2.97 -6.86 10.35
C ALA A 76 -4.35 -7.24 10.94
N PRO A 77 -5.05 -6.31 11.62
CA PRO A 77 -6.31 -6.61 12.27
C PRO A 77 -7.36 -7.27 11.38
N THR A 78 -7.39 -6.96 10.08
CA THR A 78 -8.42 -7.45 9.15
C THR A 78 -7.97 -8.68 8.34
N LEU A 79 -6.81 -9.27 8.66
CA LEU A 79 -6.24 -10.39 7.91
C LEU A 79 -7.21 -11.58 7.79
N ARG A 80 -7.99 -11.87 8.83
CA ARG A 80 -8.97 -12.96 8.80
C ARG A 80 -10.01 -12.71 7.72
N HIS A 81 -10.56 -11.50 7.66
CA HIS A 81 -11.51 -11.09 6.64
C HIS A 81 -10.89 -11.17 5.24
N ALA A 82 -9.66 -10.68 5.08
CA ALA A 82 -8.94 -10.72 3.82
C ALA A 82 -8.64 -12.14 3.32
N ALA A 83 -8.33 -13.07 4.22
CA ALA A 83 -7.87 -14.42 3.89
C ALA A 83 -8.97 -15.49 3.86
N ASP A 84 -10.05 -15.32 4.61
CA ASP A 84 -11.15 -16.29 4.75
C ASP A 84 -12.48 -15.58 4.94
N ALA A 85 -12.92 -14.83 3.92
CA ALA A 85 -14.24 -14.20 3.94
C ALA A 85 -15.30 -15.29 4.14
N ASP A 86 -16.09 -15.14 5.20
CA ASP A 86 -17.27 -15.94 5.52
C ASP A 86 -17.02 -17.45 5.72
N GLY A 87 -15.81 -17.84 6.13
CA GLY A 87 -15.49 -19.24 6.46
C GLY A 87 -15.54 -20.20 5.27
N THR A 88 -15.46 -19.66 4.06
CA THR A 88 -15.65 -20.39 2.80
C THR A 88 -14.42 -21.20 2.37
N ARG A 89 -13.30 -21.14 3.10
CA ARG A 89 -12.06 -21.92 2.83
C ARG A 89 -11.68 -21.92 1.34
N GLY A 90 -11.63 -20.73 0.75
CA GLY A 90 -11.29 -20.57 -0.66
C GLY A 90 -11.59 -19.20 -1.22
N ALA A 91 -12.67 -18.54 -0.77
CA ALA A 91 -12.93 -17.15 -1.12
C ALA A 91 -12.13 -16.22 -0.21
N HIS A 92 -10.86 -16.03 -0.55
CA HIS A 92 -10.13 -14.87 -0.05
C HIS A 92 -10.55 -13.64 -0.85
N THR A 93 -10.43 -12.46 -0.23
CA THR A 93 -10.66 -11.21 -0.91
C THR A 93 -9.41 -10.87 -1.71
N TYR A 94 -8.27 -10.68 -1.03
CA TYR A 94 -7.05 -10.13 -1.64
C TYR A 94 -5.91 -11.16 -1.75
N ALA A 95 -5.04 -11.01 -2.75
CA ALA A 95 -3.83 -11.82 -2.86
C ALA A 95 -2.75 -11.36 -1.87
N VAL A 96 -2.69 -10.04 -1.62
CA VAL A 96 -1.75 -9.40 -0.70
C VAL A 96 -2.50 -8.43 0.21
N LEU A 97 -2.20 -8.50 1.51
CA LEU A 97 -2.58 -7.49 2.49
C LEU A 97 -1.33 -6.83 3.04
N ILE A 98 -1.29 -5.50 3.06
CA ILE A 98 -0.20 -4.72 3.64
C ILE A 98 -0.60 -4.36 5.07
N GLY A 99 0.15 -4.94 6.03
CA GLY A 99 -0.01 -4.65 7.45
C GLY A 99 0.25 -3.19 7.77
N ARG A 100 -0.22 -2.75 8.91
CA ARG A 100 -0.21 -1.36 9.36
C ARG A 100 1.17 -0.86 9.70
N ARG A 101 2.13 -1.72 10.06
CA ARG A 101 3.37 -1.29 10.73
C ARG A 101 4.63 -2.00 10.24
N GLU A 102 4.58 -3.28 9.91
CA GLU A 102 5.81 -4.06 9.77
C GLU A 102 5.86 -5.08 8.64
N ALA A 103 4.74 -5.68 8.22
CA ALA A 103 4.80 -6.84 7.34
C ALA A 103 3.83 -6.77 6.14
N LEU A 104 4.18 -7.54 5.11
CA LEU A 104 3.32 -7.91 4.00
C LEU A 104 2.75 -9.30 4.29
N TYR A 105 1.46 -9.50 4.03
CA TYR A 105 0.78 -10.78 4.19
C TYR A 105 0.43 -11.34 2.82
N LEU A 106 1.06 -12.46 2.47
CA LEU A 106 0.79 -13.21 1.26
C LEU A 106 -0.33 -14.22 1.52
N ILE A 107 -1.50 -13.94 0.96
CA ILE A 107 -2.74 -14.67 1.25
C ILE A 107 -2.96 -15.82 0.25
N ALA A 108 -2.79 -15.54 -1.03
CA ALA A 108 -3.14 -16.47 -2.09
C ALA A 108 -2.31 -16.27 -3.37
N ALA A 109 -2.04 -17.36 -4.06
CA ALA A 109 -1.52 -17.35 -5.42
C ALA A 109 -2.64 -17.29 -6.48
N GLY A 110 -3.86 -17.73 -6.15
CA GLY A 110 -4.99 -17.69 -7.08
C GLY A 110 -5.83 -16.42 -6.97
N PRO A 111 -6.74 -16.19 -7.93
CA PRO A 111 -7.69 -15.07 -7.88
C PRO A 111 -8.63 -15.17 -6.69
N GLY A 112 -8.97 -14.01 -6.12
CA GLY A 112 -9.91 -13.84 -5.01
C GLY A 112 -11.13 -13.02 -5.42
N TRP A 113 -12.09 -12.88 -4.52
CA TRP A 113 -13.35 -12.13 -4.75
C TRP A 113 -13.19 -10.64 -4.41
N GLN A 114 -12.16 -9.99 -4.96
CA GLN A 114 -11.79 -8.62 -4.60
C GLN A 114 -12.58 -7.52 -5.32
N ALA A 115 -12.85 -7.65 -6.62
CA ALA A 115 -13.36 -6.55 -7.46
C ALA A 115 -14.87 -6.60 -7.71
N GLY A 116 -15.47 -7.79 -7.66
CA GLY A 116 -16.87 -7.99 -8.04
C GLY A 116 -17.21 -7.47 -9.44
N HIS A 117 -18.45 -6.97 -9.60
CA HIS A 117 -18.96 -6.42 -10.86
C HIS A 117 -18.47 -5.00 -11.11
N GLY A 118 -18.11 -4.68 -12.35
CA GLY A 118 -17.56 -3.37 -12.71
C GLY A 118 -16.98 -3.29 -14.11
N ALA A 119 -16.41 -2.14 -14.45
CA ALA A 119 -15.77 -1.88 -15.74
C ALA A 119 -14.77 -0.74 -15.63
N TRP A 120 -13.63 -0.84 -16.32
CA TRP A 120 -12.59 0.19 -16.31
C TRP A 120 -11.99 0.41 -17.70
N PRO A 121 -11.68 1.65 -18.11
CA PRO A 121 -12.05 2.90 -17.47
C PRO A 121 -13.47 3.25 -17.93
N ARG A 122 -14.24 3.92 -17.08
CA ARG A 122 -15.33 4.74 -17.61
C ARG A 122 -14.70 5.86 -18.43
N ARG A 123 -15.34 6.24 -19.55
CA ARG A 123 -14.91 7.13 -20.68
C ARG A 123 -13.89 8.27 -20.42
N THR A 124 -13.63 8.66 -19.18
CA THR A 124 -12.78 9.78 -18.74
C THR A 124 -11.47 9.36 -18.07
N LEU A 125 -11.25 8.08 -17.71
CA LEU A 125 -10.10 7.64 -16.88
C LEU A 125 -8.98 6.93 -17.65
N GLY A 126 -8.93 7.05 -18.98
CA GLY A 126 -7.85 6.51 -19.82
C GLY A 126 -8.28 5.40 -20.76
N ARG A 127 -7.37 4.48 -21.10
CA ARG A 127 -7.62 3.32 -21.98
C ARG A 127 -7.57 2.03 -21.17
N ASN A 128 -8.60 1.18 -21.30
CA ASN A 128 -8.66 -0.15 -20.67
C ASN A 128 -7.40 -0.96 -20.99
N PRO A 129 -6.65 -1.50 -20.01
CA PRO A 129 -5.47 -2.35 -20.27
C PRO A 129 -5.86 -3.72 -20.82
N GLY A 130 -7.15 -4.01 -20.99
CA GLY A 130 -7.67 -5.29 -21.46
C GLY A 130 -8.47 -6.08 -20.40
N VAL A 131 -8.87 -5.46 -19.28
CA VAL A 131 -9.77 -6.09 -18.30
C VAL A 131 -11.19 -6.11 -18.86
N PRO A 132 -11.78 -7.28 -19.16
CA PRO A 132 -13.18 -7.35 -19.58
C PRO A 132 -14.12 -6.94 -18.44
N ASP A 133 -15.26 -6.34 -18.77
CA ASP A 133 -16.31 -6.01 -17.79
C ASP A 133 -16.64 -7.22 -16.91
N ASP A 134 -16.84 -6.98 -15.61
CA ASP A 134 -17.12 -7.98 -14.57
C ASP A 134 -16.05 -9.06 -14.35
N MET A 135 -14.85 -8.89 -14.92
CA MET A 135 -13.80 -9.92 -14.92
C MET A 135 -12.51 -9.50 -14.22
N ALA A 136 -12.47 -8.38 -13.50
CA ALA A 136 -11.27 -7.90 -12.81
C ALA A 136 -10.68 -8.94 -11.84
N ASN A 137 -11.51 -9.73 -11.15
CA ASN A 137 -11.04 -10.82 -10.27
C ASN A 137 -10.07 -11.80 -10.97
N LEU A 138 -10.29 -12.07 -12.25
CA LEU A 138 -9.54 -13.06 -13.03
C LEU A 138 -8.42 -12.44 -13.88
N HIS A 139 -8.31 -11.11 -13.89
CA HIS A 139 -7.38 -10.34 -14.72
C HIS A 139 -6.43 -9.43 -13.92
N THR A 140 -6.65 -9.31 -12.61
CA THR A 140 -5.90 -8.37 -11.75
C THR A 140 -5.54 -8.95 -10.39
N ILE A 141 -4.39 -8.52 -9.87
CA ILE A 141 -3.93 -8.86 -8.53
C ILE A 141 -4.67 -7.95 -7.53
N GLY A 142 -5.35 -8.54 -6.54
CA GLY A 142 -5.95 -7.76 -5.45
C GLY A 142 -4.91 -7.45 -4.38
N VAL A 143 -4.62 -6.17 -4.17
CA VAL A 143 -3.70 -5.69 -3.11
C VAL A 143 -4.47 -4.73 -2.21
N ALA A 144 -4.49 -5.03 -0.90
CA ALA A 144 -5.19 -4.22 0.08
C ALA A 144 -4.22 -3.60 1.10
N LEU A 145 -4.54 -2.39 1.55
CA LEU A 145 -4.02 -1.82 2.79
C LEU A 145 -4.96 -2.19 3.94
N ASP A 146 -4.41 -2.68 5.05
CA ASP A 146 -5.19 -2.89 6.26
C ASP A 146 -5.57 -1.55 6.93
N ALA A 147 -6.62 -0.93 6.41
CA ALA A 147 -7.04 0.44 6.70
C ALA A 147 -8.50 0.65 6.27
N ASN A 148 -9.11 1.74 6.74
CA ASN A 148 -10.48 2.14 6.40
C ASN A 148 -10.61 3.66 6.23
N GLU A 149 -11.78 4.11 5.78
CA GLU A 149 -12.10 5.53 5.56
C GLU A 149 -12.11 6.37 6.84
N HIS A 150 -12.26 5.74 8.01
CA HIS A 150 -12.58 6.41 9.26
C HIS A 150 -11.41 6.41 10.25
N GLY A 151 -11.47 5.58 11.29
CA GLY A 151 -10.56 5.62 12.44
C GLY A 151 -9.15 5.12 12.14
N HIS A 152 -8.95 4.45 10.99
CA HIS A 152 -7.73 3.71 10.69
C HIS A 152 -7.21 3.98 9.25
N PRO A 153 -6.92 5.24 8.88
CA PRO A 153 -6.39 5.55 7.56
C PRO A 153 -5.04 4.87 7.30
N PRO A 154 -4.63 4.78 6.02
CA PRO A 154 -3.32 4.27 5.62
C PRO A 154 -2.16 4.89 6.41
N THR A 155 -1.30 4.06 6.98
CA THR A 155 -0.09 4.51 7.68
C THR A 155 1.03 4.85 6.69
N GLN A 156 2.04 5.58 7.15
CA GLN A 156 3.25 5.84 6.35
C GLN A 156 3.92 4.54 5.88
N PHE A 157 4.02 3.54 6.76
CA PHE A 157 4.55 2.21 6.39
C PHE A 157 3.77 1.61 5.24
N GLN A 158 2.43 1.62 5.31
CA GLN A 158 1.56 1.07 4.28
C GLN A 158 1.75 1.76 2.93
N LEU A 159 1.88 3.08 2.94
CA LEU A 159 2.06 3.88 1.72
C LEU A 159 3.44 3.61 1.07
N ASP A 160 4.51 3.58 1.86
CA ASP A 160 5.85 3.21 1.39
C ASP A 160 5.88 1.76 0.87
N ALA A 161 5.25 0.83 1.60
CA ALA A 161 5.17 -0.57 1.25
C ALA A 161 4.37 -0.81 -0.04
N LEU A 162 3.24 -0.13 -0.20
CA LEU A 162 2.39 -0.26 -1.39
C LEU A 162 3.15 0.10 -2.67
N VAL A 163 3.91 1.19 -2.65
CA VAL A 163 4.70 1.58 -3.82
C VAL A 163 5.76 0.53 -4.15
N ARG A 164 6.46 -0.01 -3.14
CA ARG A 164 7.45 -1.09 -3.34
C ARG A 164 6.80 -2.36 -3.88
N VAL A 165 5.63 -2.74 -3.35
CA VAL A 165 4.87 -3.90 -3.84
C VAL A 165 4.49 -3.68 -5.31
N LEU A 166 3.95 -2.52 -5.67
CA LEU A 166 3.55 -2.24 -7.05
C LEU A 166 4.73 -2.31 -8.03
N VAL A 167 5.90 -1.76 -7.65
CA VAL A 167 7.12 -1.85 -8.46
C VAL A 167 7.58 -3.31 -8.58
N ALA A 168 7.58 -4.07 -7.49
CA ALA A 168 8.00 -5.47 -7.53
C ALA A 168 7.05 -6.36 -8.36
N LEU A 169 5.75 -6.03 -8.38
CA LEU A 169 4.78 -6.72 -9.25
C LEU A 169 5.03 -6.42 -10.73
N ASP A 170 5.37 -5.17 -11.09
CA ASP A 170 5.73 -4.78 -12.45
C ASP A 170 6.96 -5.57 -12.95
N GLU A 171 7.99 -5.70 -12.08
CA GLU A 171 9.21 -6.45 -12.39
C GLU A 171 8.94 -7.96 -12.60
N GLU A 172 8.06 -8.55 -11.79
CA GLU A 172 7.79 -9.99 -11.82
C GLU A 172 6.90 -10.41 -13.00
N TRP A 173 5.89 -9.61 -13.36
CA TRP A 173 4.91 -9.99 -14.39
C TRP A 173 5.05 -9.26 -15.74
N GLY A 174 6.03 -8.36 -15.86
CA GLY A 174 6.44 -7.78 -17.13
C GLY A 174 5.65 -6.54 -17.52
N GLU A 175 6.39 -5.47 -17.88
CA GLU A 175 5.91 -4.11 -18.12
C GLU A 175 4.98 -3.54 -17.03
N ARG A 176 4.70 -2.24 -17.13
CA ARG A 176 3.99 -1.48 -16.11
C ARG A 176 2.53 -1.93 -16.05
N LEU A 177 2.16 -2.72 -15.04
CA LEU A 177 0.78 -3.20 -14.83
C LEU A 177 -0.18 -2.02 -14.67
N ALA A 178 -1.43 -2.13 -15.10
CA ALA A 178 -2.41 -1.10 -14.75
C ALA A 178 -2.62 -1.06 -13.23
N VAL A 179 -2.79 0.13 -12.65
CA VAL A 179 -3.21 0.27 -11.24
C VAL A 179 -4.60 0.87 -11.23
N ILE A 180 -5.55 0.05 -10.83
CA ILE A 180 -6.98 0.36 -10.85
C ILE A 180 -7.42 0.53 -9.40
N MET A 181 -8.07 1.64 -9.07
CA MET A 181 -8.65 1.80 -7.75
C MET A 181 -9.99 1.07 -7.77
N HIS A 182 -10.37 0.37 -6.70
CA HIS A 182 -11.63 -0.37 -6.71
C HIS A 182 -12.84 0.54 -6.98
N GLY A 183 -12.82 1.76 -6.46
CA GLY A 183 -13.80 2.80 -6.77
C GLY A 183 -13.77 3.30 -8.22
N GLU A 184 -12.71 3.08 -9.00
CA GLU A 184 -12.74 3.31 -10.46
C GLU A 184 -13.38 2.14 -11.21
N TRP A 185 -13.22 0.92 -10.70
CA TRP A 185 -13.81 -0.30 -11.27
C TRP A 185 -15.32 -0.35 -11.05
N GLN A 186 -15.76 -0.07 -9.82
CA GLN A 186 -17.16 -0.06 -9.41
C GLN A 186 -17.54 1.28 -8.76
N PRO A 187 -17.53 2.42 -9.49
CA PRO A 187 -17.81 3.71 -8.88
C PRO A 187 -19.25 3.82 -8.36
N PRO A 188 -19.52 4.76 -7.43
CA PRO A 188 -20.88 5.08 -6.98
C PRO A 188 -21.85 5.26 -8.16
N GLY A 189 -23.02 4.61 -8.08
CA GLY A 189 -24.00 4.60 -9.16
C GLY A 189 -23.67 3.64 -10.32
N ALA A 190 -22.78 2.68 -10.12
CA ALA A 190 -22.60 1.56 -11.05
C ALA A 190 -23.87 0.69 -11.16
N ARG A 191 -24.07 0.06 -12.32
CA ARG A 191 -25.26 -0.76 -12.63
C ARG A 191 -25.48 -1.96 -11.71
N HIS A 192 -24.47 -2.38 -10.94
CA HIS A 192 -24.44 -3.67 -10.26
C HIS A 192 -24.08 -3.60 -8.76
N GLY A 193 -24.25 -2.46 -8.08
CA GLY A 193 -24.04 -2.39 -6.62
C GLY A 193 -24.12 -1.00 -6.02
N GLU A 194 -23.86 -0.92 -4.71
CA GLU A 194 -23.83 0.31 -3.92
C GLU A 194 -22.71 1.27 -4.38
N GLY A 195 -21.72 0.74 -5.09
CA GLY A 195 -20.52 1.46 -5.51
C GLY A 195 -19.43 1.42 -4.45
N ARG A 196 -18.20 1.63 -4.90
CA ARG A 196 -16.97 1.54 -4.12
C ARG A 196 -16.23 2.88 -4.18
N THR A 197 -15.53 3.18 -3.10
CA THR A 197 -14.74 4.42 -2.95
C THR A 197 -13.30 4.11 -2.53
N ASP A 198 -12.94 2.84 -2.38
CA ASP A 198 -11.62 2.39 -1.96
C ASP A 198 -10.61 2.36 -3.12
N PRO A 199 -9.30 2.52 -2.84
CA PRO A 199 -8.70 2.74 -1.52
C PRO A 199 -8.99 4.15 -0.98
N THR A 200 -9.50 4.24 0.25
CA THR A 200 -9.82 5.49 0.93
C THR A 200 -8.63 5.99 1.77
N GLY A 201 -8.70 7.24 2.25
CA GLY A 201 -7.71 7.80 3.18
C GLY A 201 -6.30 8.04 2.59
N ILE A 202 -6.10 7.84 1.28
CA ILE A 202 -4.81 8.07 0.61
C ILE A 202 -4.46 9.57 0.65
N PRO A 203 -3.36 9.98 1.31
CA PRO A 203 -2.98 11.39 1.36
C PRO A 203 -2.68 11.94 -0.05
N GLY A 204 -3.32 13.05 -0.42
CA GLY A 204 -3.23 13.62 -1.77
C GLY A 204 -4.02 12.87 -2.85
N GLY A 205 -4.81 11.86 -2.47
CA GLY A 205 -5.70 11.10 -3.35
C GLY A 205 -4.99 10.12 -4.29
N TRP A 206 -5.78 9.50 -5.17
CA TRP A 206 -5.32 8.44 -6.08
C TRP A 206 -4.25 8.92 -7.07
N GLU A 207 -4.27 10.19 -7.47
CA GLU A 207 -3.24 10.80 -8.31
C GLU A 207 -1.88 10.86 -7.61
N ALA A 208 -1.84 11.16 -6.31
CA ALA A 208 -0.60 11.16 -5.53
C ALA A 208 0.00 9.76 -5.44
N LEU A 209 -0.84 8.72 -5.34
CA LEU A 209 -0.41 7.32 -5.37
C LEU A 209 0.16 6.93 -6.74
N ARG A 210 -0.51 7.31 -7.83
CA ARG A 210 0.02 7.09 -9.19
C ARG A 210 1.37 7.75 -9.38
N ALA A 211 1.49 9.01 -8.98
CA ALA A 211 2.75 9.75 -9.04
C ALA A 211 3.83 9.12 -8.15
N ALA A 212 3.48 8.61 -6.97
CA ALA A 212 4.41 7.88 -6.10
C ALA A 212 4.93 6.60 -6.73
N ARG A 213 4.04 5.82 -7.36
CA ARG A 213 4.43 4.65 -8.15
C ARG A 213 5.31 5.03 -9.34
N ASP A 214 4.99 6.10 -10.07
CA ASP A 214 5.84 6.60 -11.18
C ASP A 214 7.25 6.92 -10.71
N ARG A 215 7.39 7.47 -9.49
CA ARG A 215 8.70 7.73 -8.87
C ARG A 215 9.36 6.49 -8.26
N GLY A 216 8.62 5.41 -8.02
CA GLY A 216 9.08 4.23 -7.27
C GLY A 216 9.21 4.45 -5.76
N ALA A 217 8.72 5.58 -5.22
CA ALA A 217 8.71 5.85 -3.79
C ALA A 217 7.54 6.78 -3.39
N TRP A 218 6.91 6.48 -2.25
CA TRP A 218 5.86 7.34 -1.68
C TRP A 218 6.42 8.69 -1.25
N THR A 219 7.39 8.69 -0.34
CA THR A 219 8.10 9.91 0.04
C THR A 219 9.13 10.27 -1.04
N PRO A 220 9.16 11.52 -1.54
CA PRO A 220 10.24 11.96 -2.44
C PRO A 220 11.60 11.82 -1.76
N ALA A 221 12.64 11.43 -2.51
CA ALA A 221 14.00 11.50 -2.01
C ALA A 221 14.31 12.96 -1.62
N SER A 222 14.81 13.19 -0.41
CA SER A 222 15.25 14.54 -0.01
C SER A 222 16.32 15.03 -0.99
N PRO A 223 16.30 16.31 -1.42
CA PRO A 223 17.28 16.85 -2.36
C PRO A 223 18.74 16.78 -1.87
N ASP A 224 18.96 16.57 -0.57
CA ASP A 224 20.28 16.60 0.06
C ASP A 224 20.88 15.21 0.27
N GLY A 225 20.98 14.43 -0.81
CA GLY A 225 21.80 13.23 -0.88
C GLY A 225 23.28 13.55 -1.12
N GLY A 226 23.88 14.42 -0.29
CA GLY A 226 25.33 14.60 -0.26
C GLY A 226 26.01 13.39 0.39
N PRO A 227 27.22 12.98 -0.04
CA PRO A 227 27.89 11.80 0.50
C PRO A 227 28.06 11.92 2.02
N GLN A 228 27.58 10.91 2.75
CA GLN A 228 27.84 10.74 4.18
C GLN A 228 29.36 10.67 4.41
N THR A 229 29.93 11.76 4.90
CA THR A 229 31.29 11.75 5.44
C THR A 229 31.23 11.18 6.85
N GLY A 230 32.04 10.15 7.06
CA GLY A 230 32.02 9.30 8.24
C GLY A 230 32.26 10.03 9.55
N ALA A 231 31.73 9.41 10.60
CA ALA A 231 32.02 9.74 11.97
C ALA A 231 33.53 9.71 12.28
N GLY A 232 33.96 10.68 13.07
CA GLY A 232 35.11 10.54 13.95
C GLY A 232 36.30 11.43 13.61
N GLN A 233 36.42 12.56 14.30
CA GLN A 233 37.46 12.76 15.33
C GLN A 233 37.44 14.22 15.84
N ASN A 234 37.08 14.40 17.12
CA ASN A 234 37.59 15.52 17.89
C ASN A 234 39.10 15.31 18.11
N PRO A 235 39.89 16.39 18.10
CA PRO A 235 40.52 16.73 19.38
C PRO A 235 40.52 18.23 19.73
N SER A 236 40.57 18.40 21.04
CA SER A 236 40.76 19.58 21.88
C SER A 236 41.73 20.67 21.40
N SER A 237 41.31 21.91 21.68
CA SER A 237 42.07 23.08 22.17
C SER A 237 43.27 23.62 21.38
N SER A 238 43.14 24.87 20.94
CA SER A 238 44.18 25.88 21.19
C SER A 238 43.60 27.28 21.34
N ARG A 239 43.86 27.88 22.50
CA ARG A 239 43.79 29.33 22.79
C ARG A 239 44.33 30.15 21.62
N MET A 240 43.58 31.17 21.20
CA MET A 240 44.20 32.44 20.85
C MET A 240 43.31 33.62 21.25
N ARG A 241 43.99 34.64 21.74
CA ARG A 241 43.51 35.78 22.50
C ARG A 241 43.57 37.03 21.60
N SER A 242 42.86 38.08 22.03
CA SER A 242 42.96 39.49 21.58
C SER A 242 42.04 39.83 20.38
N LYS A 243 41.33 40.96 20.33
CA LYS A 243 41.40 42.21 21.10
C LYS A 243 40.05 42.96 20.99
N SER A 244 39.75 43.69 22.05
CA SER A 244 38.74 44.75 22.18
C SER A 244 38.75 45.74 21.01
N SER A 245 37.55 46.20 20.62
CA SER A 245 37.24 47.62 20.38
C SER A 245 35.74 47.85 20.50
N SER A 246 35.38 48.61 21.53
CA SER A 246 34.10 49.27 21.76
C SER A 246 33.80 50.33 20.71
N MET A 247 32.53 50.48 20.29
CA MET A 247 31.94 51.80 20.04
C MET A 247 30.41 51.72 20.08
N THR A 248 29.86 52.20 21.20
CA THR A 248 28.50 52.68 21.39
C THR A 248 28.28 53.94 20.57
N TRP A 249 27.10 54.17 19.96
CA TRP A 249 26.44 55.50 19.90
C TRP A 249 24.92 55.36 19.75
N SER A 250 24.24 56.42 20.20
CA SER A 250 22.90 56.47 20.77
C SER A 250 21.71 56.64 19.81
N ARG A 251 20.54 56.38 20.41
CA ARG A 251 19.16 56.80 20.08
C ARG A 251 19.01 58.16 19.38
N SER A 252 17.99 58.29 18.52
CA SER A 252 17.02 59.41 18.58
C SER A 252 15.74 59.13 17.77
N LEU A 253 14.61 59.48 18.38
CA LEU A 253 13.24 59.56 17.87
C LEU A 253 13.01 60.92 17.18
N PHE A 254 12.23 60.98 16.10
CA PHE A 254 11.32 62.09 15.71
C PHE A 254 10.47 61.58 14.50
N SER A 255 9.17 61.27 14.64
CA SER A 255 7.99 62.15 14.54
C SER A 255 7.69 62.76 13.16
N ARG A 256 6.55 62.28 12.60
CA ARG A 256 5.43 62.99 11.93
C ARG A 256 5.48 63.42 10.45
N ARG A 257 4.35 63.06 9.82
CA ARG A 257 3.54 63.71 8.76
C ARG A 257 4.02 63.58 7.31
N ARG A 258 3.22 62.88 6.50
CA ARG A 258 2.13 63.50 5.73
C ARG A 258 0.89 62.63 5.82
#